data_AF-A0A9X5XCS2-F1
#
_entry.id   AF-A0A9X5XCS2-F1
#
_cell.length_a   1.000
_cell.length_b   1.000
_cell.length_c   1.000
_cell.angle_alpha   90.00
_cell.angle_beta   90.00
_cell.angle_gamma   90.00
#
_symmetry.space_group_name_H-M   'P 1'
#
loop_
_entity.id
_entity.type
_entity.pdbx_description
1 polymer ?
#
loop_
_entity_poly.entity_id
_entity_poly.type
_entity_poly.pdbx_seq_one_letter_code
_entity_poly.pdbx_strand_id
1 'polypeptide(L)'
;RVARNTVADAYAELVAEGWLTARQGSGTRVAERAEPLGAAERVPKKAPPRARGPRHDLRQGTPDASSFPRAAWLASYRRALQQAPNAAFGPGDPAGRVELREALTEYLARARGVRTEPGRIVICSGFAHALRLLFPGVLRGPLAVESYGLGFHRELLAAASVRT
;
A
#
# COMPACT_ATOMS: atom_id res chain seq x y z
N ARG A 1 -26.56 -37.81 -21.43
CA ARG A 1 -27.22 -38.47 -20.27
C ARG A 1 -26.22 -38.45 -19.13
N VAL A 2 -26.57 -37.88 -17.98
CA VAL A 2 -25.68 -37.78 -16.80
C VAL A 2 -26.01 -38.91 -15.82
N ALA A 3 -25.02 -39.40 -15.08
CA ALA A 3 -25.23 -40.42 -14.06
C ALA A 3 -26.10 -39.87 -12.91
N ARG A 4 -27.00 -40.71 -12.39
CA ARG A 4 -27.93 -40.30 -11.32
C ARG A 4 -27.22 -39.85 -10.05
N ASN A 5 -26.09 -40.48 -9.72
CA ASN A 5 -25.30 -40.13 -8.53
C ASN A 5 -24.76 -38.70 -8.64
N THR A 6 -24.26 -38.30 -9.81
CA THR A 6 -23.76 -36.93 -10.04
C THR A 6 -24.86 -35.88 -9.82
N VAL A 7 -26.10 -36.18 -10.20
CA VAL A 7 -27.23 -35.26 -9.95
C VAL A 7 -27.60 -35.24 -8.47
N ALA A 8 -27.55 -36.39 -7.80
CA ALA A 8 -27.82 -36.47 -6.36
C ALA A 8 -26.77 -35.70 -5.54
N ASP A 9 -25.49 -35.83 -5.89
CA ASP A 9 -24.38 -35.14 -5.24
C ASP A 9 -24.51 -33.62 -5.43
N ALA A 10 -24.80 -33.16 -6.65
CA ALA A 10 -25.04 -31.75 -6.93
C ALA A 10 -26.23 -31.18 -6.15
N TYR A 11 -27.33 -31.94 -6.02
CA TYR A 11 -28.48 -31.52 -5.22
C TYR A 11 -28.17 -31.49 -3.73
N ALA A 12 -27.36 -32.44 -3.23
CA ALA A 12 -26.91 -32.47 -1.84
C ALA A 12 -26.03 -31.25 -1.51
N GLU A 13 -25.11 -30.89 -2.40
CA GLU A 13 -24.26 -29.70 -2.28
C GLU A 13 -25.10 -28.41 -2.27
N LEU A 14 -26.05 -28.27 -3.21
CA LEU A 14 -26.95 -27.12 -3.26
C LEU A 14 -27.88 -27.01 -2.04
N VAL A 15 -28.28 -28.15 -1.44
CA VAL A 15 -29.03 -28.14 -0.16
C VAL A 15 -28.11 -27.75 1.00
N ALA A 16 -26.86 -28.22 1.02
CA ALA A 16 -25.88 -27.90 2.07
C ALA A 16 -25.48 -26.41 2.08
N GLU A 17 -25.32 -25.81 0.91
CA GLU A 17 -25.09 -24.36 0.75
C GLU A 17 -26.36 -23.53 1.00
N GLY A 18 -27.52 -24.20 1.09
CA GLY A 18 -28.82 -23.57 1.36
C GLY A 18 -29.42 -22.86 0.15
N TRP A 19 -29.00 -23.20 -1.08
CA TRP A 19 -29.64 -22.79 -2.33
C TRP A 19 -30.95 -23.56 -2.59
N LEU A 20 -31.01 -24.81 -2.13
CA LEU A 20 -32.18 -25.66 -2.21
C LEU A 20 -32.67 -26.07 -0.81
N THR A 21 -33.95 -26.36 -0.70
CA THR A 21 -34.59 -26.97 0.47
C THR A 21 -35.16 -28.33 0.07
N ALA A 22 -34.91 -29.35 0.87
CA ALA A 22 -35.44 -30.69 0.66
C ALA A 22 -36.20 -31.15 1.91
N ARG A 23 -37.37 -31.77 1.72
CA ARG A 23 -38.17 -32.36 2.80
C ARG A 23 -38.45 -33.82 2.48
N GLN A 24 -38.19 -34.73 3.41
CA GLN A 24 -38.44 -36.16 3.22
C GLN A 24 -39.92 -36.40 2.84
N GLY A 25 -40.16 -37.16 1.78
CA GLY A 25 -41.49 -37.38 1.22
C GLY A 25 -42.03 -36.22 0.35
N SER A 26 -41.19 -35.22 0.02
CA SER A 26 -41.50 -34.10 -0.87
C SER A 26 -40.33 -33.84 -1.84
N GLY A 27 -40.58 -33.10 -2.92
CA GLY A 27 -39.53 -32.71 -3.86
C GLY A 27 -38.61 -31.61 -3.32
N THR A 28 -37.44 -31.46 -3.94
CA THR A 28 -36.50 -30.37 -3.67
C THR A 28 -37.00 -29.04 -4.27
N ARG A 29 -36.96 -27.95 -3.50
CA ARG A 29 -37.41 -26.60 -3.90
C ARG A 29 -36.26 -25.60 -3.78
N VAL A 30 -36.31 -24.50 -4.54
CA VAL A 30 -35.36 -23.38 -4.38
C VAL A 30 -35.62 -22.66 -3.05
N ALA A 31 -34.58 -22.31 -2.31
CA ALA A 31 -34.70 -21.61 -1.03
C ALA A 31 -35.17 -20.15 -1.24
N GLU A 32 -36.02 -19.66 -0.33
CA GLU A 32 -36.65 -18.33 -0.37
C GLU A 32 -35.65 -17.16 -0.17
N ARG A 33 -34.36 -17.45 0.06
CA ARG A 33 -33.27 -16.46 0.16
C ARG A 33 -32.75 -15.96 -1.19
N ALA A 34 -33.21 -16.52 -2.30
CA ALA A 34 -32.84 -16.07 -3.64
C ALA A 34 -33.65 -14.82 -4.04
N GLU A 35 -33.54 -13.73 -3.28
CA GLU A 35 -33.84 -12.40 -3.82
C GLU A 35 -32.94 -12.22 -5.05
N PRO A 36 -33.48 -11.89 -6.24
CA PRO A 36 -32.64 -11.54 -7.37
C PRO A 36 -31.72 -10.41 -6.92
N LEU A 37 -30.42 -10.55 -7.15
CA LEU A 37 -29.46 -9.46 -6.95
C LEU A 37 -30.07 -8.20 -7.55
N GLY A 38 -30.42 -7.24 -6.70
CA GLY A 38 -31.06 -5.99 -7.11
C GLY A 38 -30.32 -5.41 -8.31
N ALA A 39 -31.07 -4.87 -9.27
CA ALA A 39 -30.55 -4.38 -10.56
C ALA A 39 -29.15 -3.80 -10.39
N ALA A 40 -28.15 -4.47 -11.00
CA ALA A 40 -26.74 -4.16 -10.80
C ALA A 40 -26.54 -2.64 -10.79
N GLU A 41 -25.99 -2.11 -9.70
CA GLU A 41 -25.66 -0.70 -9.58
C GLU A 41 -24.91 -0.30 -10.86
N ARG A 42 -25.47 0.68 -11.59
CA ARG A 42 -24.85 1.16 -12.83
C ARG A 42 -23.49 1.74 -12.44
N VAL A 43 -22.44 0.96 -12.68
CA VAL A 43 -21.07 1.42 -12.48
C VAL A 43 -20.90 2.68 -13.32
N PRO A 44 -20.59 3.84 -12.71
CA PRO A 44 -20.46 5.08 -13.45
C PRO A 44 -19.38 4.88 -14.51
N LYS A 45 -19.75 5.10 -15.77
CA LYS A 45 -18.85 4.97 -16.92
C LYS A 45 -17.67 5.90 -16.66
N LYS A 46 -16.46 5.34 -16.45
CA LYS A 46 -15.25 6.13 -16.20
C LYS A 46 -15.13 7.18 -17.31
N ALA A 47 -15.18 8.45 -16.92
CA ALA A 47 -14.90 9.54 -17.84
C ALA A 47 -13.54 9.27 -18.51
N PRO A 48 -13.40 9.55 -19.82
CA PRO A 48 -12.11 9.42 -20.48
C PRO A 48 -11.07 10.25 -19.71
N PRO A 49 -9.82 9.76 -19.57
CA PRO A 49 -8.79 10.49 -18.85
C PRO A 49 -8.70 11.90 -19.44
N ARG A 50 -8.82 12.91 -18.57
CA ARG A 50 -8.72 14.32 -18.96
C ARG A 50 -7.41 14.54 -19.73
N ALA A 51 -7.47 15.46 -20.69
CA ALA A 51 -6.38 15.81 -21.60
C ALA A 51 -5.05 16.06 -20.86
N ARG A 52 -3.93 15.88 -21.60
CA ARG A 52 -2.55 16.13 -21.16
C ARG A 52 -2.52 17.31 -20.17
N GLY A 53 -1.88 17.09 -19.03
CA GLY A 53 -1.73 18.08 -17.97
C GLY A 53 -1.17 19.42 -18.47
N PRO A 54 -1.10 20.43 -17.58
CA PRO A 54 -0.67 21.76 -17.99
C PRO A 54 0.67 21.71 -18.73
N ARG A 55 0.81 22.52 -19.80
CA ARG A 55 2.07 22.60 -20.58
C ARG A 55 3.27 22.95 -19.69
N HIS A 56 3.03 23.74 -18.66
CA HIS A 56 3.98 24.06 -17.62
C HIS A 56 3.35 23.77 -16.26
N ASP A 57 3.95 22.85 -15.54
CA ASP A 57 3.55 22.51 -14.18
C ASP A 57 4.53 23.17 -13.21
N LEU A 58 4.07 24.23 -12.54
CA LEU A 58 4.87 25.00 -11.59
C LEU A 58 4.61 24.57 -10.13
N ARG A 59 3.93 23.42 -9.93
CA ARG A 59 3.72 22.88 -8.59
C ARG A 59 5.06 22.53 -7.95
N GLN A 60 5.26 23.02 -6.73
CA GLN A 60 6.45 22.70 -5.94
C GLN A 60 6.47 21.22 -5.55
N GLY A 61 7.67 20.69 -5.31
CA GLY A 61 7.86 19.33 -4.80
C GLY A 61 7.90 18.23 -5.87
N THR A 62 7.84 18.57 -7.15
CA THR A 62 8.05 17.60 -8.24
C THR A 62 9.43 17.81 -8.86
N PRO A 63 10.40 16.90 -8.64
CA PRO A 63 11.69 16.99 -9.32
C PRO A 63 11.54 16.70 -10.82
N ASP A 64 12.52 17.14 -11.62
CA ASP A 64 12.58 16.77 -13.04
C ASP A 64 12.86 15.25 -13.17
N ALA A 65 11.84 14.49 -13.52
CA ALA A 65 11.96 13.05 -13.72
C ALA A 65 12.81 12.69 -14.96
N SER A 66 13.02 13.63 -15.89
CA SER A 66 13.86 13.40 -17.06
C SER A 66 15.33 13.27 -16.69
N SER A 67 15.78 14.03 -15.67
CA SER A 67 17.16 14.04 -15.17
C SER A 67 17.56 12.80 -14.37
N PHE A 68 16.64 11.86 -14.13
CA PHE A 68 16.93 10.64 -13.38
C PHE A 68 18.01 9.79 -14.08
N PRO A 69 19.11 9.41 -13.40
CA PRO A 69 20.26 8.74 -14.01
C PRO A 69 20.00 7.23 -14.21
N ARG A 70 19.12 6.90 -15.17
CA ARG A 70 18.63 5.53 -15.43
C ARG A 70 19.74 4.50 -15.58
N ALA A 71 20.80 4.82 -16.34
CA ALA A 71 21.90 3.90 -16.61
C ALA A 71 22.73 3.60 -15.35
N ALA A 72 23.12 4.64 -14.60
CA ALA A 72 23.86 4.48 -13.35
C ALA A 72 23.02 3.74 -12.29
N TRP A 73 21.73 4.06 -12.19
CA TRP A 73 20.81 3.37 -11.30
C TRP A 73 20.73 1.87 -11.61
N LEU A 74 20.57 1.51 -12.88
CA LEU A 74 20.49 0.12 -13.30
C LEU A 74 21.79 -0.65 -13.04
N ALA A 75 22.94 -0.01 -13.26
CA ALA A 75 24.24 -0.60 -12.95
C ALA A 75 24.39 -0.89 -11.44
N SER A 76 24.04 0.07 -10.59
CA SER A 76 24.06 -0.09 -9.13
C SER A 76 23.09 -1.16 -8.66
N TYR A 77 21.86 -1.18 -9.21
CA TYR A 77 20.84 -2.17 -8.86
C TYR A 77 21.28 -3.60 -9.20
N ARG A 78 21.83 -3.81 -10.40
CA ARG A 78 22.36 -5.14 -10.81
C ARG A 78 23.49 -5.59 -9.89
N ARG A 79 24.42 -4.70 -9.57
CA ARG A 79 25.53 -4.99 -8.65
C ARG A 79 25.00 -5.39 -7.26
N ALA A 80 24.04 -4.62 -6.72
CA ALA A 80 23.46 -4.89 -5.41
C ALA A 80 22.79 -6.27 -5.38
N LEU A 81 22.00 -6.63 -6.40
CA LEU A 81 21.36 -7.95 -6.47
C LEU A 81 22.35 -9.10 -6.60
N GLN A 82 23.41 -8.94 -7.40
CA GLN A 82 24.43 -9.98 -7.58
C GLN A 82 25.24 -10.25 -6.31
N GLN A 83 25.41 -9.24 -5.45
CA GLN A 83 26.16 -9.34 -4.20
C GLN A 83 25.26 -9.61 -2.98
N ALA A 84 23.94 -9.59 -3.15
CA ALA A 84 23.00 -9.74 -2.05
C ALA A 84 23.05 -11.18 -1.51
N PRO A 85 23.25 -11.38 -0.19
CA PRO A 85 23.11 -12.71 0.41
C PRO A 85 21.65 -13.15 0.37
N ASN A 86 21.40 -14.47 0.38
CA ASN A 86 20.02 -15.01 0.34
C ASN A 86 19.12 -14.43 1.45
N ALA A 87 19.66 -14.16 2.63
CA ALA A 87 18.95 -13.55 3.75
C ALA A 87 18.43 -12.12 3.46
N ALA A 88 18.93 -11.44 2.43
CA ALA A 88 18.43 -10.13 1.99
C ALA A 88 17.02 -10.20 1.39
N PHE A 89 16.59 -11.38 0.93
CA PHE A 89 15.27 -11.59 0.31
C PHE A 89 14.21 -12.12 1.30
N GLY A 90 14.60 -12.35 2.55
CA GLY A 90 13.67 -12.73 3.63
C GLY A 90 13.15 -11.53 4.43
N PRO A 91 12.35 -11.77 5.48
CA PRO A 91 11.99 -10.74 6.44
C PRO A 91 13.24 -10.07 7.01
N GLY A 92 13.28 -8.74 6.94
CA GLY A 92 14.41 -7.95 7.40
C GLY A 92 14.14 -7.24 8.73
N ASP A 93 15.16 -6.52 9.22
CA ASP A 93 15.01 -5.56 10.32
C ASP A 93 13.94 -4.51 9.97
N PRO A 94 12.94 -4.25 10.85
CA PRO A 94 11.93 -3.22 10.65
C PRO A 94 12.49 -1.81 10.43
N ALA A 95 13.69 -1.52 10.96
CA ALA A 95 14.39 -0.25 10.73
C ALA A 95 15.04 -0.18 9.33
N GLY A 96 15.08 -1.28 8.60
CA GLY A 96 15.73 -1.42 7.30
C GLY A 96 17.12 -2.08 7.40
N ARG A 97 17.62 -2.49 6.22
CA ARG A 97 18.91 -3.17 6.07
C ARG A 97 20.07 -2.36 6.65
N VAL A 98 20.94 -3.04 7.41
CA VAL A 98 22.08 -2.40 8.08
C VAL A 98 23.03 -1.75 7.08
N GLU A 99 23.26 -2.42 5.95
CA GLU A 99 24.17 -1.96 4.89
C GLU A 99 23.72 -0.60 4.30
N LEU A 100 22.40 -0.40 4.18
CA LEU A 100 21.83 0.88 3.74
C LEU A 100 21.94 1.94 4.83
N ARG A 101 21.71 1.58 6.10
CA ARG A 101 21.81 2.52 7.23
C ARG A 101 23.25 2.99 7.47
N GLU A 102 24.24 2.13 7.26
CA GLU A 102 25.66 2.51 7.26
C GLU A 102 25.98 3.49 6.13
N ALA A 103 25.62 3.15 4.90
CA ALA A 103 25.85 4.02 3.75
C ALA A 103 25.16 5.40 3.90
N LEU A 104 23.95 5.43 4.47
CA LEU A 104 23.22 6.67 4.75
C LEU A 104 23.86 7.47 5.88
N THR A 105 24.39 6.82 6.92
CA THR A 105 25.10 7.51 8.01
C THR A 105 26.27 8.32 7.46
N GLU A 106 27.10 7.69 6.63
CA GLU A 106 28.23 8.37 5.99
C GLU A 106 27.79 9.47 5.01
N TYR A 107 26.78 9.18 4.19
CA TYR A 107 26.27 10.14 3.20
C TYR A 107 25.71 11.38 3.89
N LEU A 108 24.89 11.22 4.94
CA LEU A 108 24.27 12.32 5.67
C LEU A 108 25.31 13.14 6.43
N ALA A 109 26.37 12.51 6.98
CA ALA A 109 27.49 13.23 7.57
C ALA A 109 28.17 14.15 6.53
N ARG A 110 28.49 13.63 5.33
CA ARG A 110 29.17 14.40 4.28
C ARG A 110 28.28 15.46 3.63
N ALA A 111 27.04 15.12 3.29
CA ALA A 111 26.16 15.97 2.48
C ALA A 111 25.34 16.97 3.29
N ARG A 112 25.16 16.71 4.60
CA ARG A 112 24.25 17.44 5.48
C ARG A 112 24.83 17.73 6.87
N GLY A 113 26.05 17.28 7.19
CA GLY A 113 26.67 17.49 8.50
C GLY A 113 25.98 16.75 9.65
N VAL A 114 25.12 15.78 9.35
CA VAL A 114 24.35 15.05 10.37
C VAL A 114 25.26 14.07 11.09
N ARG A 115 25.35 14.22 12.42
CA ARG A 115 26.06 13.27 13.30
C ARG A 115 25.07 12.23 13.79
N THR A 116 25.12 11.03 13.24
CA THR A 116 24.24 9.91 13.62
C THR A 116 24.99 8.58 13.54
N GLU A 117 24.35 7.51 13.99
CA GLU A 117 24.83 6.13 13.91
C GLU A 117 23.77 5.26 13.21
N PRO A 118 24.14 4.12 12.59
CA PRO A 118 23.19 3.29 11.85
C PRO A 118 21.99 2.82 12.69
N GLY A 119 22.19 2.63 14.01
CA GLY A 119 21.13 2.28 14.96
C GLY A 119 20.06 3.36 15.18
N ARG A 120 20.32 4.61 14.77
CA ARG A 120 19.38 5.74 14.87
C ARG A 120 18.67 6.09 13.56
N ILE A 121 18.87 5.28 12.52
CA ILE A 121 18.23 5.47 11.21
C ILE A 121 17.11 4.44 11.04
N VAL A 122 15.93 4.92 10.66
CA VAL A 122 14.79 4.09 10.25
C VAL A 122 14.45 4.40 8.80
N ILE A 123 14.52 3.39 7.94
CA ILE A 123 14.20 3.52 6.52
C ILE A 123 12.68 3.55 6.34
N CYS A 124 12.19 4.59 5.67
CA CYS A 124 10.77 4.80 5.43
C CYS A 124 10.44 4.76 3.94
N SER A 125 9.20 4.43 3.60
CA SER A 125 8.68 4.43 2.23
C SER A 125 8.36 5.84 1.68
N GLY A 126 8.72 6.87 2.43
CA GLY A 126 8.42 8.27 2.14
C GLY A 126 8.12 9.07 3.40
N PHE A 127 7.98 10.39 3.22
CA PHE A 127 7.77 11.33 4.33
C PHE A 127 6.49 11.05 5.13
N ALA A 128 5.39 10.73 4.47
CA ALA A 128 4.12 10.42 5.14
C ALA A 128 4.22 9.18 6.05
N HIS A 129 4.97 8.15 5.62
CA HIS A 129 5.24 6.98 6.45
C HIS A 129 6.09 7.39 7.67
N ALA A 130 7.14 8.18 7.47
CA ALA A 130 7.98 8.67 8.57
C ALA A 130 7.16 9.45 9.63
N LEU A 131 6.29 10.38 9.21
CA LEU A 131 5.44 11.11 10.16
C LEU A 131 4.49 10.19 10.94
N ARG A 132 3.91 9.19 10.28
CA ARG A 132 3.02 8.21 10.94
C ARG A 132 3.76 7.32 11.94
N LEU A 133 5.05 7.07 11.76
CA LEU A 133 5.86 6.36 12.76
C LEU A 133 6.16 7.25 13.97
N LEU A 134 6.33 8.56 13.75
CA LEU A 134 6.62 9.50 14.82
C LEU A 134 5.40 9.79 15.72
N PHE A 135 4.19 9.84 15.14
CA PHE A 135 2.97 10.21 15.88
C PHE A 135 1.98 9.04 16.02
N PRO A 136 1.27 8.94 17.15
CA PRO A 136 1.44 9.69 18.41
C PRO A 136 2.48 9.04 19.36
N GLY A 137 3.14 7.96 18.94
CA GLY A 137 3.90 7.09 19.83
C GLY A 137 5.25 7.66 20.29
N VAL A 138 6.05 8.16 19.34
CA VAL A 138 7.43 8.61 19.59
C VAL A 138 7.44 10.05 20.09
N LEU A 139 6.76 10.94 19.37
CA LEU A 139 6.62 12.34 19.73
C LEU A 139 5.30 12.54 20.49
N ARG A 140 5.38 13.06 21.71
CA ARG A 140 4.25 13.26 22.61
C ARG A 140 4.06 14.75 22.91
N GLY A 141 2.81 15.14 23.10
CA GLY A 141 2.44 16.52 23.46
C GLY A 141 2.05 17.39 22.27
N PRO A 142 1.80 18.69 22.50
CA PRO A 142 1.53 19.63 21.43
C PRO A 142 2.80 19.84 20.58
N LEU A 143 2.63 19.88 19.27
CA LEU A 143 3.71 20.19 18.33
C LEU A 143 3.55 21.60 17.82
N ALA A 144 4.66 22.21 17.40
CA ALA A 144 4.62 23.44 16.63
C ALA A 144 5.05 23.13 15.20
N VAL A 145 4.33 23.69 14.23
CA VAL A 145 4.69 23.63 12.80
C VAL A 145 4.74 25.02 12.21
N GLU A 146 5.51 25.19 11.15
CA GLU A 146 5.60 26.47 10.45
C GLU A 146 4.21 26.96 9.98
N SER A 147 3.96 28.27 10.15
CA SER A 147 2.68 28.89 9.79
C SER A 147 2.40 28.85 8.28
N TYR A 148 3.45 28.73 7.46
CA TYR A 148 3.37 28.56 6.02
C TYR A 148 4.23 27.35 5.62
N GLY A 149 3.60 26.28 5.15
CA GLY A 149 4.27 25.06 4.74
C GLY A 149 3.44 24.28 3.73
N LEU A 150 3.93 23.11 3.31
CA LEU A 150 3.21 22.25 2.37
C LEU A 150 1.92 21.73 3.00
N GLY A 151 0.78 21.98 2.36
CA GLY A 151 -0.56 21.61 2.88
C GLY A 151 -0.67 20.13 3.27
N PHE A 152 -0.05 19.24 2.48
CA PHE A 152 -0.08 17.81 2.74
C PHE A 152 0.56 17.41 4.08
N HIS A 153 1.52 18.18 4.60
CA HIS A 153 2.11 17.92 5.93
C HIS A 153 1.06 18.13 7.03
N ARG A 154 0.25 19.20 6.92
CA ARG A 154 -0.80 19.51 7.89
C ARG A 154 -1.94 18.51 7.84
N GLU A 155 -2.32 18.07 6.64
CA GLU A 155 -3.33 17.03 6.47
C GLU A 155 -2.93 15.73 7.17
N LEU A 156 -1.65 15.34 7.09
CA LEU A 156 -1.14 14.16 7.80
C LEU A 156 -1.21 14.30 9.33
N LEU A 157 -0.89 15.49 9.86
CA LEU A 157 -0.96 15.76 11.30
C LEU A 157 -2.41 15.78 11.80
N ALA A 158 -3.31 16.40 11.05
CA ALA A 158 -4.74 16.43 11.35
C ALA A 158 -5.34 15.01 11.31
N ALA A 159 -4.99 14.20 10.30
CA ALA A 159 -5.43 12.81 10.20
C ALA A 159 -4.90 11.92 11.34
N ALA A 160 -3.76 12.28 11.92
CA ALA A 160 -3.19 11.62 13.10
C ALA A 160 -3.71 12.20 14.43
N SER A 161 -4.69 13.11 14.39
CA SER A 161 -5.25 13.81 15.57
C SER A 161 -4.19 14.50 16.43
N VAL A 162 -3.10 14.97 15.80
CA VAL A 162 -2.02 15.68 16.46
C VAL A 162 -2.42 17.14 16.64
N ARG A 163 -2.30 17.67 17.87
CA ARG A 163 -2.48 19.10 18.13
C ARG A 163 -1.22 19.85 17.71
N THR A 164 -1.37 20.76 16.74
CA THR A 164 -0.32 21.59 16.13
C THR A 164 -0.59 23.07 16.33
#